data_AF-A0A9W8AQ56-F1
#
_entry.id   AF-A0A9W8AQ56-F1
#
_cell.length_a   1.000
_cell.length_b   1.000
_cell.length_c   1.000
_cell.angle_alpha   90.00
_cell.angle_beta   90.00
_cell.angle_gamma   90.00
#
_symmetry.space_group_name_H-M   'P 1'
#
loop_
_entity.id
_entity.type
_entity.pdbx_description
1 polymer ?
#
loop_
_entity_poly.entity_id
_entity_poly.type
_entity_poly.pdbx_seq_one_letter_code
_entity_poly.pdbx_strand_id
1 'polypeptide(L)'
;MEAQRQRIELEGALRANGDFLRNCQVCPVEEYTNPQVQYFLQKYAPASKYMASFTACGDTQLWVIVRPEGFQAIHRIRPGDSEDDEMDEGNNPIQHAYFEEFSTLLMGSCPEYARDHSQLLASRLHAL
;
A
#
# COMPACT_ATOMS: atom_id res chain seq x y z
N MET A 1 2.83 -17.83 -13.83
CA MET A 1 3.13 -18.17 -12.41
C MET A 1 3.38 -16.91 -11.58
N GLU A 2 4.17 -15.96 -12.06
CA GLU A 2 4.49 -14.72 -11.33
C GLU A 2 3.27 -13.84 -10.98
N ALA A 3 2.31 -13.68 -11.89
CA ALA A 3 1.09 -12.92 -11.62
C ALA A 3 0.28 -13.48 -10.44
N GLN A 4 0.12 -14.81 -10.38
CA GLN A 4 -0.57 -15.48 -9.28
C GLN A 4 0.18 -15.34 -7.96
N ARG A 5 1.52 -15.33 -8.00
CA ARG A 5 2.37 -15.07 -6.83
C ARG A 5 2.12 -13.66 -6.27
N GLN A 6 2.15 -12.64 -7.14
CA GLN A 6 1.89 -11.24 -6.75
C GLN A 6 0.52 -11.10 -6.08
N ARG A 7 -0.52 -11.73 -6.64
CA ARG A 7 -1.85 -11.72 -6.05
C ARG A 7 -1.87 -12.34 -4.64
N ILE A 8 -1.27 -13.53 -4.48
CA ILE A 8 -1.22 -14.23 -3.19
C ILE A 8 -0.44 -13.40 -2.15
N GLU A 9 0.67 -12.77 -2.54
CA GLU A 9 1.46 -11.91 -1.66
C GLU A 9 0.65 -10.70 -1.18
N LEU A 10 -0.07 -10.01 -2.08
CA LEU A 10 -0.95 -8.91 -1.72
C LEU A 10 -2.09 -9.36 -0.80
N GLU A 11 -2.81 -10.42 -1.16
CA GLU A 11 -3.90 -10.96 -0.34
C GLU A 11 -3.43 -11.39 1.05
N GLY A 12 -2.24 -12.01 1.13
CA GLY A 12 -1.58 -12.40 2.38
C GLY A 12 -1.22 -11.19 3.24
N ALA A 13 -0.63 -10.15 2.64
CA ALA A 13 -0.25 -8.93 3.32
C ALA A 13 -1.47 -8.17 3.87
N LEU A 14 -2.53 -8.03 3.08
CA LEU A 14 -3.78 -7.41 3.53
C LEU A 14 -4.42 -8.19 4.68
N ARG A 15 -4.45 -9.52 4.59
CA ARG A 15 -5.01 -10.37 5.66
C ARG A 15 -4.20 -10.27 6.96
N ALA A 16 -2.87 -10.25 6.89
CA ALA A 16 -2.00 -10.17 8.05
C ALA A 16 -2.13 -8.83 8.82
N ASN A 17 -2.62 -7.78 8.15
CA ASN A 17 -2.77 -6.44 8.70
C ASN A 17 -4.23 -6.00 8.80
N GLY A 18 -5.19 -6.92 8.60
CA GLY A 18 -6.61 -6.60 8.40
C GLY A 18 -7.25 -5.81 9.53
N ASP A 19 -6.76 -5.92 10.76
CA ASP A 19 -7.26 -5.15 11.91
C ASP A 19 -7.06 -3.64 11.75
N PHE A 20 -6.13 -3.22 10.90
CA PHE A 20 -5.77 -1.82 10.66
C PHE A 20 -6.27 -1.29 9.30
N LEU A 21 -6.82 -2.17 8.46
CA LEU A 21 -7.17 -1.86 7.08
C LEU A 21 -8.67 -2.03 6.85
N ARG A 22 -9.24 -1.17 6.01
CA ARG A 22 -10.64 -1.21 5.59
C ARG A 22 -10.73 -1.20 4.07
N ASN A 23 -11.86 -1.61 3.51
CA ASN A 23 -12.12 -1.58 2.05
C ASN A 23 -11.01 -2.24 1.21
N CYS A 24 -10.48 -3.36 1.68
CA CYS A 24 -9.36 -4.06 1.06
C CYS A 24 -9.79 -4.78 -0.23
N GLN A 25 -9.08 -4.53 -1.32
CA GLN A 25 -9.30 -5.20 -2.60
C GLN A 25 -7.96 -5.46 -3.30
N VAL A 26 -7.86 -6.58 -4.00
CA VAL A 26 -6.76 -6.88 -4.93
C VAL A 26 -7.36 -7.07 -6.31
N CYS A 27 -7.00 -6.19 -7.24
CA CYS A 27 -7.52 -6.21 -8.61
C CYS A 27 -6.38 -6.32 -9.63
N PRO A 28 -6.64 -6.96 -10.78
CA PRO A 28 -5.80 -6.81 -11.96
C PRO A 28 -5.54 -5.32 -12.27
N VAL A 29 -4.30 -4.98 -12.63
CA VAL A 29 -3.92 -3.59 -12.94
C VAL A 29 -4.68 -3.01 -14.14
N GLU A 30 -5.20 -3.86 -15.03
CA GLU A 30 -6.00 -3.51 -16.20
C GLU A 30 -7.42 -3.00 -15.86
N GLU A 31 -7.92 -3.30 -14.65
CA GLU A 31 -9.22 -2.79 -14.20
C GLU A 31 -9.15 -1.31 -13.76
N TYR A 32 -7.95 -0.77 -13.54
CA TYR A 32 -7.75 0.60 -13.12
C TYR A 32 -7.66 1.52 -14.34
N THR A 33 -8.76 2.19 -14.69
CA THR A 33 -8.83 3.01 -15.91
C THR A 33 -8.34 4.46 -15.73
N ASN A 34 -8.02 4.87 -14.49
CA ASN A 34 -7.51 6.22 -14.22
C ASN A 34 -6.18 6.45 -14.97
N PRO A 35 -6.07 7.49 -15.82
CA PRO A 35 -4.87 7.74 -16.64
C PRO A 35 -3.58 7.96 -15.83
N GLN A 36 -3.66 8.60 -14.67
CA GLN A 36 -2.50 8.81 -13.81
C GLN A 36 -2.03 7.47 -13.21
N VAL A 37 -2.96 6.63 -12.74
CA VAL A 37 -2.65 5.27 -12.27
C VAL A 37 -1.95 4.47 -13.36
N GLN A 38 -2.47 4.51 -14.59
CA GLN A 38 -1.85 3.84 -15.73
C GLN A 38 -0.45 4.38 -16.03
N TYR A 39 -0.24 5.70 -15.97
CA TYR A 39 1.09 6.30 -16.10
C TYR A 39 2.07 5.77 -15.05
N PHE A 40 1.67 5.75 -13.77
CA PHE A 40 2.53 5.25 -12.70
C PHE A 40 2.83 3.77 -12.81
N LEU A 41 1.83 2.96 -13.15
CA LEU A 41 2.01 1.54 -13.40
C LEU A 41 3.00 1.30 -14.55
N GLN A 42 2.93 2.06 -15.63
CA GLN A 42 3.87 1.93 -16.75
C GLN A 42 5.28 2.41 -16.40
N LYS A 43 5.41 3.55 -15.71
CA LYS A 43 6.71 4.16 -15.38
C LYS A 43 7.45 3.41 -14.28
N TYR A 44 6.75 3.06 -13.22
CA TYR A 44 7.35 2.47 -12.04
C TYR A 44 7.20 0.96 -12.04
N ALA A 45 6.07 0.40 -12.46
CA ALA A 45 5.75 -1.00 -12.21
C ALA A 45 5.27 -1.81 -13.42
N PRO A 46 5.98 -1.77 -14.56
CA PRO A 46 5.48 -2.34 -15.82
C PRO A 46 5.28 -3.86 -15.77
N ALA A 47 5.94 -4.54 -14.81
CA ALA A 47 5.81 -5.98 -14.60
C ALA A 47 4.67 -6.37 -13.64
N SER A 48 4.11 -5.43 -12.88
CA SER A 48 3.05 -5.71 -11.91
C SER A 48 1.75 -6.03 -12.65
N LYS A 49 1.08 -7.11 -12.22
CA LYS A 49 -0.19 -7.59 -12.79
C LYS A 49 -1.37 -7.38 -11.86
N TYR A 50 -1.11 -7.20 -10.57
CA TYR A 50 -2.11 -6.92 -9.55
C TYR A 50 -1.71 -5.71 -8.72
N MET A 51 -2.72 -5.00 -8.24
CA MET A 51 -2.61 -3.90 -7.30
C MET A 51 -3.62 -4.09 -6.18
N ALA A 52 -3.17 -3.86 -4.95
CA ALA A 52 -4.00 -3.76 -3.78
C ALA A 52 -4.46 -2.32 -3.59
N SER A 53 -5.75 -2.13 -3.27
CA SER A 53 -6.30 -0.90 -2.76
C SER A 53 -6.90 -1.14 -1.39
N PHE A 54 -6.69 -0.20 -0.47
CA PHE A 54 -7.24 -0.29 0.87
C PHE A 54 -7.25 1.08 1.53
N THR A 55 -8.06 1.23 2.56
CA THR A 55 -8.07 2.39 3.45
C THR A 55 -7.29 2.05 4.72
N ALA A 56 -6.29 2.86 5.06
CA ALA A 56 -5.56 2.80 6.31
C ALA A 56 -5.78 4.10 7.10
N CYS A 57 -5.70 4.02 8.44
CA CYS A 57 -5.51 5.17 9.34
C CYS A 57 -6.41 6.38 9.09
N GLY A 58 -7.60 6.32 9.68
CA GLY A 58 -8.72 7.15 9.24
C GLY A 58 -9.10 6.78 7.82
N ASP A 59 -9.24 7.78 6.96
CA ASP A 59 -9.74 7.63 5.59
C ASP A 59 -8.62 7.71 4.54
N THR A 60 -7.37 7.41 4.91
CA THR A 60 -6.26 7.45 3.95
C THR A 60 -6.36 6.25 3.01
N GLN A 61 -6.58 6.48 1.72
CA GLN A 61 -6.53 5.40 0.72
C GLN A 61 -5.10 5.18 0.25
N LEU A 62 -4.70 3.91 0.14
CA LEU A 62 -3.40 3.50 -0.37
C LEU A 62 -3.57 2.50 -1.50
N TRP A 63 -2.78 2.70 -2.56
CA TRP A 63 -2.65 1.75 -3.66
C TRP A 63 -1.24 1.19 -3.69
N VAL A 64 -1.12 -0.13 -3.58
CA VAL A 64 0.14 -0.83 -3.38
C VAL A 64 0.28 -1.97 -4.37
N ILE A 65 1.49 -2.13 -4.89
CA ILE A 65 1.86 -3.24 -5.77
C ILE A 65 2.97 -4.07 -5.16
N VAL A 66 3.13 -5.27 -5.72
CA VAL A 66 4.28 -6.13 -5.48
C VAL A 66 5.33 -5.90 -6.56
N ARG A 67 6.58 -5.79 -6.11
CA ARG A 67 7.83 -5.76 -6.86
C ARG A 67 8.67 -6.98 -6.48
N PRO A 68 9.67 -7.37 -7.29
CA PRO A 68 10.59 -8.46 -6.92
C PRO A 68 11.26 -8.26 -5.56
N GLU A 69 11.53 -7.02 -5.18
CA GLU A 69 12.19 -6.70 -3.93
C GLU A 69 11.19 -6.56 -2.77
N GLY A 70 9.87 -6.43 -2.99
CA GLY A 70 8.91 -6.15 -1.91
C GLY A 70 7.68 -5.36 -2.36
N PHE A 71 7.29 -4.34 -1.60
CA PHE A 71 6.07 -3.56 -1.83
C PHE A 71 6.39 -2.11 -2.22
N GLN A 72 5.53 -1.52 -3.04
CA GLN A 72 5.63 -0.10 -3.37
C GLN A 72 4.27 0.56 -3.31
N ALA A 73 4.19 1.69 -2.60
CA ALA A 73 3.02 2.55 -2.64
C ALA A 73 3.06 3.38 -3.93
N ILE A 74 2.03 3.24 -4.76
CA ILE A 74 1.88 4.02 -5.99
C ILE A 74 1.16 5.33 -5.69
N HIS A 75 0.19 5.27 -4.78
CA HIS A 75 -0.66 6.41 -4.50
C HIS A 75 -1.13 6.40 -3.05
N ARG A 76 -1.31 7.60 -2.53
CA ARG A 76 -1.85 7.90 -1.21
C ARG A 76 -2.82 9.06 -1.39
N ILE A 77 -4.01 8.92 -0.83
CA ILE A 77 -5.06 9.96 -0.80
C ILE A 77 -5.42 10.17 0.66
N ARG A 78 -5.36 11.40 1.19
CA ARG A 78 -5.89 11.68 2.54
C ARG A 78 -7.29 12.32 2.43
N PRO A 79 -8.11 12.22 3.49
CA PRO A 79 -9.37 12.94 3.52
C PRO A 79 -9.17 14.45 3.35
N GLY A 80 -9.82 15.01 2.32
CA GLY A 80 -9.74 16.44 1.97
C GLY A 80 -8.89 16.72 0.73
N ASP A 81 -8.10 15.75 0.26
CA ASP A 81 -7.34 15.86 -0.96
C ASP A 81 -8.21 15.52 -2.18
N SER A 82 -7.99 16.20 -3.30
CA SER A 82 -8.56 15.75 -4.56
C SER A 82 -7.74 14.57 -5.09
N GLU A 83 -8.39 13.62 -5.75
CA GLU A 83 -7.70 12.45 -6.36
C GLU A 83 -6.61 12.88 -7.36
N ASP A 84 -6.72 14.09 -7.91
CA ASP A 84 -5.82 14.64 -8.93
C ASP A 84 -4.61 15.41 -8.35
N ASP A 85 -4.73 16.03 -7.16
CA ASP A 85 -3.71 16.94 -6.60
C ASP A 85 -2.55 16.21 -5.91
N GLU A 86 -2.74 14.96 -5.44
CA GLU A 86 -1.70 14.20 -4.72
C GLU A 86 -0.95 13.18 -5.62
N MET A 87 -1.15 13.17 -6.93
CA MET A 87 -0.30 12.39 -7.87
C MET A 87 0.97 13.14 -8.30
N ASP A 88 1.22 14.33 -7.74
CA ASP A 88 2.35 15.19 -8.11
C ASP A 88 3.67 14.67 -7.48
N GLU A 89 4.60 14.24 -8.34
CA GLU A 89 5.85 13.52 -7.97
C GLU A 89 6.75 14.25 -6.96
N GLY A 90 6.47 15.53 -6.65
CA GLY A 90 7.27 16.39 -5.79
C GLY A 90 6.81 16.52 -4.33
N ASN A 91 5.61 16.08 -3.95
CA ASN A 91 5.01 16.48 -2.66
C ASN A 91 4.96 15.41 -1.56
N ASN A 92 5.27 14.14 -1.85
CA ASN A 92 5.15 13.09 -0.84
C ASN A 92 6.29 12.04 -0.90
N PRO A 93 7.22 12.02 0.07
CA PRO A 93 8.38 11.12 0.04
C PRO A 93 8.02 9.63 0.19
N ILE A 94 6.77 9.31 0.54
CA ILE A 94 6.28 7.93 0.63
C ILE A 94 5.64 7.48 -0.69
N GLN A 95 5.15 8.41 -1.51
CA GLN A 95 4.69 8.08 -2.84
C GLN A 95 5.90 7.62 -3.65
N HIS A 96 5.79 6.42 -4.22
CA HIS A 96 6.85 5.72 -4.97
C HIS A 96 7.99 5.15 -4.12
N ALA A 97 7.98 5.29 -2.80
CA ALA A 97 8.97 4.64 -1.96
C ALA A 97 8.79 3.11 -1.97
N TYR A 98 9.93 2.43 -2.05
CA TYR A 98 10.01 0.99 -2.00
C TYR A 98 10.22 0.53 -0.56
N PHE A 99 9.54 -0.54 -0.18
CA PHE A 99 9.60 -1.13 1.15
C PHE A 99 9.71 -2.65 1.03
N GLU A 100 10.71 -3.22 1.70
CA GLU A 100 10.90 -4.68 1.75
C GLU A 100 9.70 -5.38 2.43
N GLU A 101 9.17 -4.77 3.50
CA GLU A 101 8.02 -5.28 4.24
C GLU A 101 6.79 -4.39 4.12
N PHE A 102 5.62 -5.01 4.04
CA PHE A 102 4.33 -4.31 3.99
C PHE A 102 4.05 -3.51 5.28
N SER A 103 4.45 -4.04 6.43
CA SER A 103 4.41 -3.35 7.73
C SER A 103 5.17 -2.02 7.69
N THR A 104 6.37 -2.01 7.08
CA THR A 104 7.19 -0.80 6.96
C THR A 104 6.55 0.23 6.03
N LEU A 105 5.93 -0.21 4.94
CA LEU A 105 5.11 0.65 4.08
C LEU A 105 3.98 1.29 4.90
N LEU A 106 3.27 0.51 5.71
CA LEU A 106 2.20 1.00 6.55
C LEU A 106 2.71 1.98 7.62
N MET A 107 3.84 1.70 8.27
CA MET A 107 4.46 2.61 9.25
C MET A 107 4.85 3.96 8.64
N GLY A 108 5.41 3.95 7.42
CA GLY A 108 5.74 5.17 6.69
C GLY A 108 4.48 5.93 6.25
N SER A 109 3.50 5.22 5.71
CA SER A 109 2.27 5.82 5.17
C SER A 109 1.28 6.26 6.25
N CYS A 110 1.38 5.65 7.43
CA CYS A 110 0.49 5.87 8.55
C CYS A 110 1.24 5.91 9.91
N PRO A 111 1.33 7.10 10.52
CA PRO A 111 1.90 7.27 11.86
C PRO A 111 1.10 6.55 12.98
N GLU A 112 -0.21 6.39 12.82
CA GLU A 112 -1.06 5.71 13.81
C GLU A 112 -0.77 4.20 13.88
N TYR A 113 -0.60 3.57 12.71
CA TYR A 113 -0.18 2.19 12.58
C TYR A 113 1.18 1.97 13.25
N ALA A 114 2.16 2.87 13.06
CA ALA A 114 3.46 2.76 13.72
C ALA A 114 3.34 2.78 15.25
N ARG A 115 2.47 3.63 15.80
CA ARG A 115 2.20 3.71 17.24
C ARG A 115 1.52 2.45 17.77
N ASP A 116 0.45 2.00 17.14
CA ASP A 116 -0.33 0.85 17.60
C ASP A 116 0.43 -0.47 17.42
N HIS A 117 1.18 -0.60 16.31
CA HIS A 117 2.05 -1.74 16.07
C HIS A 117 3.19 -1.82 17.10
N SER A 118 3.79 -0.69 17.46
CA SER A 118 4.81 -0.61 18.52
C SER A 118 4.24 -1.01 19.90
N GLN A 119 3.00 -0.60 20.20
CA GLN A 119 2.32 -0.98 21.44
C GLN A 119 1.98 -2.47 21.49
N LEU A 120 1.55 -3.06 20.37
CA LEU A 120 1.32 -4.50 20.24
C LEU A 120 2.60 -5.31 20.45
N LEU A 121 3.70 -4.89 19.82
CA LEU A 121 5.01 -5.52 20.01
C LEU A 121 5.49 -5.41 21.47
N ALA A 122 5.36 -4.22 22.08
CA ALA A 122 5.71 -4.02 23.49
C ALA A 122 4.86 -4.87 24.44
N SER A 123 3.56 -5.03 24.16
CA SER A 123 2.65 -5.86 24.97
C SER A 123 2.99 -7.35 24.86
N ARG A 124 3.44 -7.82 23.70
CA ARG A 124 3.91 -9.21 23.50
C ARG A 124 5.24 -9.48 24.21
N LEU A 125 6.13 -8.50 24.26
CA LEU A 125 7.40 -8.59 25.00
C LEU A 125 7.20 -8.67 26.52
N HIS A 126 6.18 -8.02 27.07
CA HIS A 126 5.84 -8.13 28.49
C HIS A 126 5.05 -9.39 28.88
N ALA A 127 4.57 -10.15 27.88
CA ALA A 127 3.83 -11.40 28.09
C ALA A 127 4.70 -12.66 28.01
N LEU A 128 6.02 -12.51 27.83
CA LEU A 128 7.05 -13.57 27.85
C LEU A 128 7.83 -13.52 29.15
#